data_AF-A0A7R9M2G1-F1
#
_entry.id   AF-A0A7R9M2G1-F1
#
_cell.length_a   1.000
_cell.length_b   1.000
_cell.length_c   1.000
_cell.angle_alpha   90.00
_cell.angle_beta   90.00
_cell.angle_gamma   90.00
#
_symmetry.space_group_name_H-M   'P 1'
#
loop_
_entity.id
_entity.type
_entity.pdbx_description
1 polymer ?
#
loop_
_entity_poly.entity_id
_entity_poly.type
_entity_poly.pdbx_seq_one_letter_code
_entity_poly.pdbx_strand_id
1 'polypeptide(L)'
;MDEFLNDNPDYLSDYVLNNVSTEQIERWLIRKNRNKKSSLSRYKFCVHADKRKMLQSLTNMLSQDTPQRTYVLNELSATIASAVNASHWHLFLIDWISQSEQDSNQFENISRLAHHRNVDNTDMTLALYVSKFKKAITCCVDEYDSRFPNGVPKAPQCTSFAMALPIVQSDNTIIGVLELYRKKGSPYFFEEDEEVQYTRNC
;
A
#
# COMPACT_ATOMS: atom_id res chain seq x y z
N MET A 1 -28.91 -45.38 30.43
CA MET A 1 -27.71 -44.92 29.69
C MET A 1 -27.34 -43.51 30.12
N ASP A 2 -28.32 -42.62 30.28
CA ASP A 2 -28.10 -41.27 30.82
C ASP A 2 -27.61 -41.25 32.28
N GLU A 3 -28.07 -42.18 33.14
CA GLU A 3 -27.55 -42.33 34.52
C GLU A 3 -26.05 -42.66 34.55
N PHE A 4 -25.59 -43.59 33.71
CA PHE A 4 -24.18 -43.99 33.64
C PHE A 4 -23.26 -42.83 33.24
N LEU A 5 -23.71 -41.97 32.32
CA LEU A 5 -22.97 -40.80 31.86
C LEU A 5 -23.00 -39.64 32.88
N ASN A 6 -24.04 -39.54 33.69
CA ASN A 6 -24.10 -38.57 34.79
C ASN A 6 -23.20 -38.97 35.97
N ASP A 7 -23.10 -40.27 36.27
CA ASP A 7 -22.31 -40.78 37.38
C ASP A 7 -20.80 -40.86 37.05
N ASN A 8 -20.42 -40.81 35.77
CA ASN A 8 -19.02 -40.92 35.31
C ASN A 8 -18.66 -39.79 34.32
N PRO A 9 -18.62 -38.53 34.76
CA PRO A 9 -18.38 -37.38 33.88
C PRO A 9 -16.97 -37.39 33.26
N ASP A 10 -15.98 -37.92 33.97
CA ASP A 10 -14.59 -37.95 33.52
C ASP A 10 -14.39 -38.89 32.32
N TYR A 11 -15.09 -40.03 32.31
CA TYR A 11 -15.04 -40.98 31.19
C TYR A 11 -15.55 -40.36 29.88
N LEU A 12 -16.61 -39.55 29.97
CA LEU A 12 -17.13 -38.81 28.82
C LEU A 12 -16.12 -37.74 28.36
N SER A 13 -15.51 -37.03 29.31
CA SER A 13 -14.48 -36.02 29.02
C SER A 13 -13.32 -36.62 28.25
N ASP A 14 -12.76 -37.72 28.75
CA ASP A 14 -11.60 -38.40 28.16
C ASP A 14 -11.94 -39.00 26.80
N TYR A 15 -13.14 -39.57 26.65
CA TYR A 15 -13.57 -40.09 25.36
C TYR A 15 -13.69 -38.98 24.32
N VAL A 16 -14.27 -37.83 24.68
CA VAL A 16 -14.42 -36.68 23.77
C VAL A 16 -13.07 -36.08 23.40
N LEU A 17 -12.16 -35.91 24.36
CA LEU A 17 -10.84 -35.33 24.10
C LEU A 17 -9.97 -36.21 23.20
N ASN A 18 -10.08 -37.54 23.33
CA ASN A 18 -9.23 -38.47 22.58
C ASN A 18 -9.81 -38.91 21.24
N ASN A 19 -11.14 -38.96 21.08
CA ASN A 19 -11.78 -39.55 19.90
C ASN A 19 -12.56 -38.56 19.04
N VAL A 20 -12.76 -37.32 19.51
CA VAL A 20 -13.51 -36.31 18.76
C VAL A 20 -12.58 -35.20 18.31
N SER A 21 -12.60 -34.92 17.01
CA SER A 21 -11.81 -33.83 16.44
C SER A 21 -12.26 -32.47 16.98
N THR A 22 -11.32 -31.52 17.06
CA THR A 22 -11.59 -30.13 17.48
C THR A 22 -12.71 -29.50 16.65
N GLU A 23 -12.74 -29.76 15.35
CA GLU A 23 -13.78 -29.26 14.44
C GLU A 23 -15.19 -29.82 14.75
N GLN A 24 -15.29 -31.08 15.16
CA GLN A 24 -16.58 -31.67 15.57
C GLN A 24 -17.08 -31.10 16.91
N ILE A 25 -16.18 -30.90 17.87
CA ILE A 25 -16.51 -30.27 19.17
C ILE A 25 -17.04 -28.85 18.94
N GLU A 26 -16.39 -28.06 18.08
CA GLU A 26 -16.84 -26.72 17.72
C GLU A 26 -18.23 -26.72 17.07
N ARG A 27 -18.49 -27.66 16.14
CA ARG A 27 -19.82 -27.80 15.50
C ARG A 27 -20.92 -28.15 16.52
N TRP A 28 -20.63 -28.98 17.51
CA TRP A 28 -21.59 -29.28 18.59
C TRP A 28 -21.84 -28.09 19.50
N LEU A 29 -20.78 -27.33 19.84
CA LEU A 29 -20.88 -26.12 20.64
C LEU A 29 -21.75 -25.05 19.95
N ILE A 30 -21.62 -24.90 18.64
CA ILE A 30 -22.46 -24.01 17.82
C ILE A 30 -23.93 -24.44 17.85
N ARG A 31 -24.21 -25.75 17.71
CA ARG A 31 -25.59 -26.28 17.78
C ARG A 31 -26.22 -26.08 19.16
N LYS A 32 -25.47 -26.35 20.24
CA LYS A 32 -25.93 -26.16 21.63
C LYS A 32 -26.25 -24.69 21.93
N ASN A 33 -25.44 -23.77 21.40
CA ASN A 33 -25.64 -22.33 21.59
C ASN A 33 -26.69 -21.71 20.66
N ARG A 34 -27.28 -22.46 19.71
CA ARG A 34 -28.27 -21.94 18.76
C ARG A 34 -29.56 -21.42 19.41
N ASN A 35 -29.87 -21.89 20.63
CA ASN A 35 -31.03 -21.46 21.41
C ASN A 35 -30.72 -20.32 22.42
N LYS A 36 -29.45 -19.97 22.62
CA LYS A 36 -29.06 -18.80 23.43
C LYS A 36 -28.74 -17.67 22.48
N LYS A 37 -29.63 -16.68 22.41
CA LYS A 37 -29.47 -15.46 21.59
C LYS A 37 -28.15 -14.76 21.93
N SER A 38 -27.08 -15.08 21.21
CA SER A 38 -25.94 -14.18 21.04
C SER A 38 -25.60 -14.17 19.55
N SER A 39 -25.72 -12.99 18.94
CA SER A 39 -25.48 -12.75 17.52
C SER A 39 -24.02 -12.97 17.11
N LEU A 40 -23.11 -13.21 18.06
CA LEU A 40 -21.66 -13.22 17.84
C LEU A 40 -21.09 -14.57 17.38
N SER A 41 -21.74 -15.71 17.68
CA SER A 41 -21.19 -17.04 17.31
C SER A 41 -21.44 -17.43 15.85
N ARG A 42 -22.51 -16.90 15.23
CA ARG A 42 -22.70 -16.96 13.76
C ARG A 42 -21.66 -16.14 12.99
N TYR A 43 -20.99 -15.20 13.68
CA TYR A 43 -20.11 -14.19 13.10
C TYR A 43 -18.61 -14.48 13.31
N LYS A 44 -18.21 -15.66 13.78
CA LYS A 44 -16.78 -15.98 13.99
C LYS A 44 -16.18 -16.88 12.91
N PHE A 45 -16.89 -17.91 12.42
CA PHE A 45 -16.28 -18.87 11.47
C PHE A 45 -16.53 -18.56 9.99
N CYS A 46 -17.72 -18.09 9.59
CA CYS A 46 -17.92 -17.53 8.26
C CYS A 46 -17.08 -16.26 8.06
N VAL A 47 -16.77 -15.54 9.13
CA VAL A 47 -16.17 -14.22 9.05
C VAL A 47 -14.67 -14.25 8.81
N HIS A 48 -13.90 -15.26 9.22
CA HIS A 48 -12.45 -15.28 8.94
C HIS A 48 -12.10 -15.71 7.51
N ALA A 49 -12.76 -16.74 6.99
CA ALA A 49 -12.55 -17.17 5.59
C ALA A 49 -13.17 -16.17 4.61
N ASP A 50 -14.37 -15.66 4.92
CA ASP A 50 -15.07 -14.70 4.06
C ASP A 50 -14.46 -13.29 4.17
N LYS A 51 -13.98 -12.83 5.34
CA LYS A 51 -13.18 -11.59 5.38
C LYS A 51 -11.86 -11.71 4.64
N ARG A 52 -11.15 -12.83 4.74
CA ARG A 52 -9.87 -12.98 4.02
C ARG A 52 -10.11 -13.07 2.51
N LYS A 53 -11.15 -13.76 2.06
CA LYS A 53 -11.57 -13.81 0.65
C LYS A 53 -12.13 -12.48 0.17
N MET A 54 -12.91 -11.77 0.98
CA MET A 54 -13.43 -10.44 0.68
C MET A 54 -12.30 -9.41 0.62
N LEU A 55 -11.36 -9.43 1.57
CA LEU A 55 -10.16 -8.58 1.54
C LEU A 55 -9.29 -8.92 0.35
N GLN A 56 -9.08 -10.21 0.03
CA GLN A 56 -8.39 -10.60 -1.20
C GLN A 56 -9.14 -10.14 -2.44
N SER A 57 -10.47 -10.26 -2.47
CA SER A 57 -11.29 -9.81 -3.60
C SER A 57 -11.22 -8.29 -3.76
N LEU A 58 -11.32 -7.52 -2.68
CA LEU A 58 -11.19 -6.07 -2.68
C LEU A 58 -9.77 -5.65 -3.08
N THR A 59 -8.74 -6.31 -2.53
CA THR A 59 -7.34 -6.09 -2.90
C THR A 59 -7.11 -6.41 -4.37
N ASN A 60 -7.71 -7.47 -4.89
CA ASN A 60 -7.60 -7.87 -6.29
C ASN A 60 -8.35 -6.89 -7.20
N MET A 61 -9.51 -6.35 -6.78
CA MET A 61 -10.22 -5.30 -7.52
C MET A 61 -9.39 -4.02 -7.60
N LEU A 62 -8.86 -3.56 -6.46
CA LEU A 62 -7.89 -2.46 -6.39
C LEU A 62 -6.65 -2.73 -7.25
N SER A 63 -6.28 -4.00 -7.38
CA SER A 63 -5.13 -4.44 -8.15
C SER A 63 -5.46 -4.77 -9.61
N GLN A 64 -6.70 -4.67 -10.11
CA GLN A 64 -7.02 -5.06 -11.49
C GLN A 64 -7.49 -3.89 -12.36
N ASP A 65 -8.13 -2.87 -11.78
CA ASP A 65 -8.54 -1.68 -12.52
C ASP A 65 -7.49 -0.56 -12.46
N THR A 66 -6.86 -0.25 -13.60
CA THR A 66 -5.91 0.86 -13.77
C THR A 66 -6.44 2.22 -13.31
N PRO A 67 -7.71 2.63 -13.54
CA PRO A 67 -8.20 3.90 -13.00
C PRO A 67 -8.17 3.90 -11.47
N GLN A 68 -8.61 2.82 -10.81
CA GLN A 68 -8.67 2.77 -9.35
C GLN A 68 -7.28 2.87 -8.70
N ARG A 69 -6.25 2.27 -9.30
CA ARG A 69 -4.86 2.40 -8.82
C ARG A 69 -4.39 3.86 -8.84
N THR A 70 -4.66 4.60 -9.91
CA THR A 70 -4.29 6.02 -10.02
C THR A 70 -4.97 6.85 -8.93
N TYR A 71 -6.27 6.65 -8.70
CA TYR A 71 -7.00 7.33 -7.61
C TYR A 71 -6.42 7.02 -6.23
N VAL A 72 -6.17 5.75 -5.94
CA VAL A 72 -5.63 5.34 -4.64
C VAL A 72 -4.23 5.92 -4.43
N LEU A 73 -3.37 5.84 -5.44
CA LEU A 73 -2.03 6.42 -5.37
C LEU A 73 -2.07 7.94 -5.23
N ASN A 74 -3.05 8.60 -5.86
CA ASN A 74 -3.25 10.04 -5.71
C ASN A 74 -3.59 10.43 -4.26
N GLU A 75 -4.55 9.73 -3.66
CA GLU A 75 -4.95 9.98 -2.25
C GLU A 75 -3.84 9.65 -1.26
N LEU A 76 -3.09 8.56 -1.51
CA LEU A 76 -1.93 8.21 -0.69
C LEU A 76 -0.83 9.27 -0.82
N SER A 77 -0.57 9.77 -2.03
CA SER A 77 0.41 10.82 -2.27
C SER A 77 0.03 12.12 -1.54
N ALA A 78 -1.25 12.52 -1.59
CA ALA A 78 -1.75 13.66 -0.83
C ALA A 78 -1.60 13.47 0.69
N THR A 79 -1.88 12.26 1.19
CA THR A 79 -1.72 11.92 2.61
C THR A 79 -0.26 12.02 3.05
N ILE A 80 0.67 11.46 2.27
CA ILE A 80 2.11 11.54 2.55
C ILE A 80 2.57 13.01 2.50
N ALA A 81 2.17 13.75 1.48
CA ALA A 81 2.49 15.17 1.34
C ALA A 81 2.04 15.97 2.56
N SER A 82 0.85 15.68 3.09
CA SER A 82 0.36 16.30 4.33
C SER A 82 1.19 15.88 5.55
N ALA A 83 1.53 14.60 5.69
CA ALA A 83 2.29 14.08 6.83
C ALA A 83 3.70 14.68 6.92
N VAL A 84 4.37 14.87 5.77
CA VAL A 84 5.71 15.46 5.67
C VAL A 84 5.67 16.98 5.43
N ASN A 85 4.52 17.62 5.62
CA ASN A 85 4.33 19.05 5.45
C ASN A 85 4.87 19.60 4.12
N ALA A 86 4.70 18.83 3.04
CA ALA A 86 5.04 19.24 1.68
C ALA A 86 3.96 20.21 1.17
N SER A 87 4.43 21.26 0.50
CA SER A 87 3.56 22.32 -0.04
C SER A 87 2.86 21.92 -1.34
N HIS A 88 3.48 21.04 -2.12
CA HIS A 88 2.94 20.49 -3.37
C HIS A 88 3.54 19.10 -3.58
N TRP A 89 2.97 18.35 -4.51
CA TRP A 89 3.49 17.05 -4.92
C TRP A 89 3.13 16.74 -6.36
N HIS A 90 3.89 15.85 -6.99
CA HIS A 90 3.65 15.33 -8.34
C HIS A 90 3.89 13.83 -8.38
N LEU A 91 2.95 13.07 -8.95
CA LEU A 91 3.05 11.62 -9.08
C LEU A 91 3.32 11.23 -10.52
N PHE A 92 4.43 10.56 -10.72
CA PHE A 92 4.81 9.95 -11.99
C PHE A 92 4.40 8.48 -11.98
N LEU A 93 3.55 8.07 -12.92
CA LEU A 93 3.19 6.67 -13.10
C LEU A 93 4.04 6.06 -14.21
N ILE A 94 4.58 4.87 -13.94
CA ILE A 94 5.35 4.09 -14.90
C ILE A 94 4.44 3.02 -15.45
N ASP A 95 4.10 3.13 -16.72
CA ASP A 95 3.34 2.10 -17.42
C ASP A 95 4.28 1.26 -18.29
N TRP A 96 4.09 -0.06 -18.24
CA TRP A 96 4.81 -1.04 -19.05
C TRP A 96 3.93 -1.63 -20.16
N ILE A 97 2.60 -1.43 -20.14
CA ILE A 97 1.67 -1.92 -21.15
C ILE A 97 0.63 -0.86 -21.54
N SER A 98 0.79 -0.37 -22.77
CA SER A 98 -0.25 0.18 -23.66
C SER A 98 -0.86 1.54 -23.29
N GLN A 99 -0.29 2.59 -23.87
CA GLN A 99 -0.91 3.61 -24.76
C GLN A 99 -2.43 3.91 -24.73
N SER A 100 -3.18 3.76 -23.63
CA SER A 100 -4.42 4.53 -23.49
C SER A 100 -4.10 5.89 -22.86
N GLU A 101 -3.96 6.90 -23.70
CA GLU A 101 -3.68 8.30 -23.31
C GLU A 101 -4.79 8.92 -22.43
N GLN A 102 -5.91 8.23 -22.20
CA GLN A 102 -7.09 8.80 -21.56
C GLN A 102 -7.05 8.83 -20.03
N ASP A 103 -6.20 8.05 -19.36
CA ASP A 103 -6.21 7.99 -17.88
C ASP A 103 -5.36 9.09 -17.22
N SER A 104 -4.45 9.72 -17.95
CA SER A 104 -3.50 10.73 -17.40
C SER A 104 -4.11 12.13 -17.26
N ASN A 105 -5.25 12.40 -17.92
CA ASN A 105 -5.85 13.74 -17.98
C ASN A 105 -6.81 14.03 -16.81
N GLN A 106 -6.98 13.10 -15.87
CA GLN A 106 -7.92 13.28 -14.75
C GLN A 106 -7.34 14.14 -13.62
N PHE A 107 -6.00 14.21 -13.50
CA PHE A 107 -5.31 14.92 -12.41
C PHE A 107 -4.09 15.69 -12.96
N GLU A 108 -4.02 17.00 -12.68
CA GLU A 108 -2.92 17.86 -13.15
C GLU A 108 -1.55 17.49 -12.56
N ASN A 109 -1.57 16.97 -11.33
CA ASN A 109 -0.42 16.54 -10.54
C ASN A 109 0.02 15.10 -10.85
N ILE A 110 -0.57 14.45 -11.87
CA ILE A 110 -0.17 13.11 -12.30
C ILE A 110 0.36 13.18 -13.72
N SER A 111 1.46 12.48 -13.99
CA SER A 111 2.00 12.35 -15.35
C SER A 111 2.57 10.97 -15.59
N ARG A 112 2.66 10.56 -16.85
CA ARG A 112 3.36 9.33 -17.21
C ARG A 112 4.85 9.58 -17.32
N LEU A 113 5.63 8.66 -16.76
CA LEU A 113 7.08 8.63 -16.95
C LEU A 113 7.38 7.63 -18.06
N ALA A 114 7.88 8.12 -19.19
CA ALA A 114 8.26 7.27 -20.29
C ALA A 114 9.48 6.44 -19.88
N HIS A 115 9.26 5.18 -19.52
CA HIS A 115 10.33 4.25 -19.17
C HIS A 115 10.97 3.70 -20.45
N HIS A 116 11.57 4.58 -21.26
CA HIS A 116 12.35 4.13 -22.41
C HIS A 116 13.63 3.49 -21.89
N ARG A 117 13.92 2.25 -22.34
CA ARG A 117 15.11 1.49 -21.93
C ARG A 117 16.45 2.19 -22.23
N ASN A 118 16.42 3.26 -23.04
CA ASN A 118 17.57 4.07 -23.44
C ASN A 118 17.25 5.57 -23.27
N VAL A 119 17.10 6.05 -22.03
CA VAL A 119 17.18 7.49 -21.77
C VAL A 119 18.67 7.85 -21.73
N ASP A 120 19.11 8.71 -22.64
CA ASP A 120 20.46 9.25 -22.60
C ASP A 120 20.68 10.01 -21.29
N ASN A 121 21.88 9.93 -20.71
CA ASN A 121 22.17 10.57 -19.42
C ASN A 121 21.91 12.09 -19.44
N THR A 122 21.91 12.72 -20.62
CA THR A 122 21.61 14.14 -20.82
C THR A 122 20.14 14.49 -20.56
N ASP A 123 19.23 13.52 -20.70
CA ASP A 123 17.80 13.74 -20.52
C ASP A 123 17.30 13.38 -19.11
N MET A 124 18.21 13.03 -18.21
CA MET A 124 17.88 12.49 -16.89
C MET A 124 17.33 13.58 -15.96
N THR A 125 16.11 13.37 -15.46
CA THR A 125 15.43 14.19 -14.44
C THR A 125 15.48 13.48 -13.08
N LEU A 126 15.14 14.19 -12.00
CA LEU A 126 15.04 13.60 -10.66
C LEU A 126 14.13 12.37 -10.64
N ALA A 127 12.90 12.49 -11.16
CA ALA A 127 11.98 11.37 -11.28
C ALA A 127 12.56 10.18 -12.08
N LEU A 128 13.23 10.43 -13.22
CA LEU A 128 13.87 9.36 -14.01
C LEU A 128 15.01 8.69 -13.24
N TYR A 129 15.83 9.47 -12.54
CA TYR A 129 16.90 8.97 -11.68
C TYR A 129 16.36 8.06 -10.58
N VAL A 130 15.41 8.55 -9.79
CA VAL A 130 14.77 7.73 -8.75
C VAL A 130 14.10 6.51 -9.35
N SER A 131 13.51 6.62 -10.55
CA SER A 131 12.88 5.46 -11.19
C SER A 131 13.87 4.35 -11.55
N LYS A 132 15.07 4.74 -12.00
CA LYS A 132 16.12 3.81 -12.44
C LYS A 132 16.82 3.14 -11.27
N PHE A 133 17.12 3.91 -10.22
CA PHE A 133 17.90 3.43 -9.08
C PHE A 133 17.04 2.95 -7.90
N LYS A 134 15.74 3.24 -7.89
CA LYS A 134 14.78 2.87 -6.84
C LYS A 134 15.25 3.30 -5.44
N LYS A 135 15.86 4.48 -5.36
CA LYS A 135 16.35 5.08 -4.11
C LYS A 135 15.72 6.46 -3.94
N ALA A 136 15.25 6.75 -2.73
CA ALA A 136 14.79 8.07 -2.35
C ALA A 136 15.93 9.09 -2.48
N ILE A 137 15.60 10.29 -2.98
CA ILE A 137 16.56 11.38 -3.14
C ILE A 137 15.91 12.69 -2.70
N THR A 138 16.60 13.42 -1.83
CA THR A 138 16.33 14.83 -1.53
C THR A 138 17.35 15.72 -2.25
N CYS A 139 16.89 16.87 -2.77
CA CYS A 139 17.77 17.85 -3.38
C CYS A 139 17.22 19.28 -3.26
N CYS A 140 18.12 20.25 -3.46
CA CYS A 140 17.76 21.63 -3.70
C CYS A 140 17.40 21.80 -5.17
N VAL A 141 16.24 22.40 -5.47
CA VAL A 141 15.74 22.55 -6.86
C VAL A 141 16.60 23.51 -7.68
N ASP A 142 17.16 24.53 -7.04
CA ASP A 142 17.98 25.56 -7.70
C ASP A 142 19.46 25.15 -7.83
N GLU A 143 19.86 24.00 -7.29
CA GLU A 143 21.24 23.50 -7.37
C GLU A 143 21.40 22.48 -8.49
N TYR A 144 22.49 22.61 -9.25
CA TYR A 144 22.80 21.65 -10.30
C TYR A 144 23.29 20.33 -9.71
N ASP A 145 22.67 19.22 -10.12
CA ASP A 145 23.09 17.87 -9.78
C ASP A 145 23.44 17.09 -11.06
N SER A 146 24.69 16.62 -11.16
CA SER A 146 25.17 15.89 -12.33
C SER A 146 24.46 14.56 -12.57
N ARG A 147 23.76 14.02 -11.56
CA ARG A 147 22.99 12.76 -11.66
C ARG A 147 21.71 12.92 -12.45
N PHE A 148 21.13 14.12 -12.45
CA PHE A 148 19.91 14.48 -13.17
C PHE A 148 20.06 15.91 -13.73
N PRO A 149 20.80 16.09 -14.85
CA PRO A 149 21.12 17.40 -15.39
C PRO A 149 19.89 18.22 -15.82
N ASN A 150 18.75 17.58 -16.06
CA ASN A 150 17.48 18.26 -16.35
C ASN A 150 16.67 18.64 -15.08
N GLY A 151 17.24 18.42 -13.89
CA GLY A 151 16.68 18.90 -12.63
C GLY A 151 15.31 18.29 -12.30
N VAL A 152 14.43 19.15 -11.78
CA VAL A 152 13.11 18.81 -11.24
C VAL A 152 12.01 19.56 -12.02
N PRO A 153 11.63 19.10 -13.22
CA PRO A 153 10.85 19.90 -14.17
C PRO A 153 9.41 20.18 -13.75
N LYS A 154 8.85 19.38 -12.83
CA LYS A 154 7.49 19.55 -12.31
C LYS A 154 7.42 20.37 -11.02
N ALA A 155 8.57 20.85 -10.52
CA ALA A 155 8.59 21.71 -9.34
C ALA A 155 7.83 23.03 -9.62
N PRO A 156 6.86 23.40 -8.77
CA PRO A 156 6.20 24.70 -8.88
C PRO A 156 7.16 25.86 -8.70
N GLN A 157 6.77 27.05 -9.16
CA GLN A 157 7.52 28.28 -8.91
C GLN A 157 7.73 28.49 -7.41
N CYS A 158 8.91 28.99 -7.03
CA CYS A 158 9.33 29.23 -5.64
C CYS A 158 9.53 27.97 -4.77
N THR A 159 9.66 26.80 -5.40
CA THR A 159 10.12 25.57 -4.71
C THR A 159 11.62 25.67 -4.44
N SER A 160 12.05 25.35 -3.24
CA SER A 160 13.49 25.31 -2.89
C SER A 160 14.00 23.88 -2.71
N PHE A 161 13.15 22.97 -2.23
CA PHE A 161 13.53 21.60 -1.95
C PHE A 161 12.56 20.62 -2.58
N ALA A 162 13.11 19.52 -3.11
CA ALA A 162 12.35 18.39 -3.62
C ALA A 162 12.81 17.10 -2.94
N MET A 163 11.85 16.21 -2.66
CA MET A 163 12.09 14.83 -2.28
C MET A 163 11.39 13.93 -3.27
N ALA A 164 12.10 12.97 -3.85
CA ALA A 164 11.55 12.00 -4.78
C ALA A 164 11.61 10.59 -4.18
N LEU A 165 10.45 9.93 -4.11
CA LEU A 165 10.26 8.62 -3.50
C LEU A 165 9.86 7.58 -4.56
N PRO A 166 10.54 6.44 -4.66
CA PRO A 166 10.14 5.37 -5.56
C PRO A 166 8.92 4.61 -5.01
N ILE A 167 7.96 4.32 -5.89
CA ILE A 167 6.81 3.47 -5.59
C ILE A 167 7.07 2.10 -6.22
N VAL A 168 7.33 1.11 -5.38
CA VAL A 168 7.78 -0.21 -5.78
C VAL A 168 6.80 -1.26 -5.26
N GLN A 169 6.47 -2.24 -6.10
CA GLN A 169 5.66 -3.40 -5.72
C GLN A 169 6.49 -4.45 -4.96
N SER A 170 5.82 -5.45 -4.38
CA SER A 170 6.46 -6.51 -3.59
C SER A 170 7.45 -7.38 -4.39
N ASP A 171 7.31 -7.41 -5.71
CA ASP A 171 8.21 -8.09 -6.65
C ASP A 171 9.42 -7.23 -7.07
N ASN A 172 9.61 -6.07 -6.42
CA ASN A 172 10.60 -5.06 -6.77
C ASN A 172 10.33 -4.37 -8.13
N THR A 173 9.15 -4.50 -8.72
CA THR A 173 8.77 -3.76 -9.94
C THR A 173 8.46 -2.32 -9.56
N ILE A 174 9.07 -1.35 -10.25
CA ILE A 174 8.74 0.06 -10.04
C ILE A 174 7.48 0.43 -10.83
N ILE A 175 6.52 1.05 -10.14
CA ILE A 175 5.22 1.44 -10.71
C ILE A 175 5.03 2.96 -10.74
N GLY A 176 5.86 3.71 -10.03
CA GLY A 176 5.83 5.16 -10.07
C GLY A 176 6.92 5.83 -9.24
N VAL A 177 6.91 7.16 -9.27
CA VAL A 177 7.76 8.03 -8.44
C VAL A 177 6.91 9.19 -7.93
N LEU A 178 6.96 9.44 -6.63
CA LEU A 178 6.30 10.58 -5.98
C LEU A 178 7.33 11.68 -5.71
N GLU A 179 7.17 12.84 -6.32
CA GLU A 179 7.93 14.05 -5.99
C GLU A 179 7.13 14.92 -5.01
N LEU A 180 7.78 15.35 -3.93
CA LEU A 180 7.25 16.20 -2.87
C LEU A 180 8.05 17.50 -2.84
N TYR A 181 7.36 18.63 -2.70
CA TYR A 181 7.99 19.95 -2.83
C TYR A 181 7.78 20.81 -1.61
N ARG A 182 8.82 21.52 -1.19
CA ARG A 182 8.76 22.56 -0.15
C ARG A 182 9.19 23.92 -0.70
N LYS A 183 8.46 24.95 -0.29
CA LYS A 183 8.70 26.34 -0.71
C LYS A 183 9.92 26.94 -0.02
N LYS A 184 10.40 28.04 -0.58
CA LYS A 184 11.42 28.87 0.06
C LYS A 184 10.98 29.32 1.47
N GLY A 185 11.86 29.11 2.46
CA GLY A 185 11.58 29.40 3.87
C GLY A 185 11.02 28.22 4.67
N SER A 186 10.65 27.12 4.01
CA SER A 186 10.38 25.84 4.69
C SER A 186 11.69 25.17 5.13
N PRO A 187 11.67 24.34 6.19
CA PRO A 187 12.84 23.53 6.55
C PRO A 187 13.16 22.51 5.45
N TYR A 188 14.44 22.11 5.38
CA TYR A 188 14.87 20.97 4.56
C TYR A 188 14.13 19.70 4.97
N PHE A 189 14.01 18.73 4.06
CA PHE A 189 13.46 17.42 4.41
C PHE A 189 14.40 16.68 5.36
N PHE A 190 13.88 16.16 6.46
CA PHE A 190 14.69 15.43 7.44
C PHE A 190 14.71 13.93 7.11
N GLU A 191 15.64 13.18 7.71
CA GLU A 191 15.73 11.72 7.52
C GLU A 191 14.43 11.03 7.99
N GLU A 192 13.75 11.58 8.99
CA GLU A 192 12.44 11.10 9.46
C GLU A 192 11.32 11.31 8.43
N ASP A 193 11.44 12.31 7.54
CA ASP A 193 10.50 12.49 6.42
C ASP A 193 10.69 11.36 5.38
N GLU A 194 11.88 10.78 5.29
CA GLU A 194 12.15 9.57 4.49
C GLU A 194 11.66 8.29 5.19
N GLU A 195 11.68 8.23 6.53
CA GLU A 195 11.25 7.06 7.31
C GLU A 195 9.75 6.74 7.19
N VAL A 196 8.92 7.68 6.74
CA VAL A 196 7.50 7.42 6.38
C VAL A 196 7.38 6.33 5.30
N GLN A 197 8.47 6.05 4.56
CA GLN A 197 8.59 4.96 3.59
C GLN A 197 8.81 3.57 4.23
N TYR A 198 9.30 3.51 5.46
CA TYR A 198 9.70 2.28 6.15
C TYR A 198 8.87 2.07 7.41
N THR A 199 7.59 1.74 7.28
CA THR A 199 6.90 1.03 8.35
C THR A 199 7.61 -0.32 8.55
N ARG A 200 8.56 -0.34 9.49
CA ARG A 200 9.23 -1.56 9.95
C ARG A 200 8.15 -2.53 10.41
N ASN A 201 7.92 -3.57 9.62
CA ASN A 201 7.26 -4.77 10.11
C ASN A 201 8.20 -5.40 11.15
N CYS A 202 7.98 -5.08 12.42
CA CYS A 202 8.30 -5.97 13.53
C CYS A 202 7.08 -6.85 13.81
#